data_AF-A0A3B8SWY3-F1
#
_entry.id   AF-A0A3B8SWY3-F1
#
_cell.length_a   1.000
_cell.length_b   1.000
_cell.length_c   1.000
_cell.angle_alpha   90.00
_cell.angle_beta   90.00
_cell.angle_gamma   90.00
#
_symmetry.space_group_name_H-M   'P 1'
#
loop_
_entity.id
_entity.type
_entity.pdbx_description
1 polymer ?
#
loop_
_entity_poly.entity_id
_entity_poly.type
_entity_poly.pdbx_seq_one_letter_code
_entity_poly.pdbx_strand_id
1 'polypeptide(L)'
;QIGIRVPDNRIALDLLENVGEPLMTSTLMLPGESLPMTDPYEINTVLGHQLDLVIDGGFCGFEGTTVVDLTQELPMVTRQGAGDASAFSELA
;
A
#
# COMPACT_ATOMS: atom_id res chain seq x y z
N GLN A 1 3.64 15.82 4.60
CA GLN A 1 4.73 14.87 4.30
C GLN A 1 4.25 13.98 3.15
N ILE A 2 5.12 13.60 2.22
CA ILE A 2 4.77 12.73 1.08
C ILE A 2 5.57 11.44 1.24
N GLY A 3 4.87 10.30 1.22
CA GLY A 3 5.49 8.98 1.17
C GLY A 3 5.51 8.46 -0.27
N ILE A 4 6.60 7.82 -0.66
CA ILE A 4 6.75 7.18 -1.97
C ILE A 4 7.14 5.72 -1.72
N ARG A 5 6.62 4.80 -2.55
CA ARG A 5 7.02 3.40 -2.55
C ARG A 5 7.08 2.88 -3.99
N VAL A 6 7.91 1.86 -4.22
CA VAL A 6 7.83 1.02 -5.42
C VAL A 6 7.18 -0.29 -4.99
N PRO A 7 5.97 -0.63 -5.49
CA PRO A 7 5.29 -1.84 -5.07
C PRO A 7 5.93 -3.09 -5.68
N ASP A 8 6.09 -4.14 -4.87
CA ASP A 8 6.41 -5.49 -5.37
C ASP A 8 5.12 -6.21 -5.82
N ASN A 9 4.49 -5.68 -6.87
CA ASN A 9 3.26 -6.24 -7.44
C ASN A 9 3.20 -5.95 -8.95
N ARG A 10 3.16 -7.00 -9.77
CA ARG A 10 3.19 -6.88 -11.23
C ARG A 10 2.02 -6.07 -11.78
N ILE A 11 0.81 -6.31 -11.29
CA ILE A 11 -0.40 -5.59 -11.74
C ILE A 11 -0.26 -4.09 -11.47
N ALA A 12 0.21 -3.72 -10.27
CA ALA A 12 0.42 -2.32 -9.90
C ALA A 12 1.51 -1.65 -10.76
N LEU A 13 2.59 -2.36 -11.08
CA LEU A 13 3.66 -1.85 -11.94
C LEU A 13 3.17 -1.65 -13.39
N ASP A 14 2.44 -2.62 -13.94
CA ASP A 14 1.90 -2.53 -15.30
C ASP A 14 0.85 -1.40 -15.40
N LEU A 15 0.04 -1.18 -14.35
CA LEU A 15 -0.87 -0.02 -14.25
C LEU A 15 -0.11 1.30 -14.27
N LEU A 16 0.95 1.44 -13.46
CA LEU A 16 1.78 2.64 -13.43
C LEU A 16 2.39 2.94 -14.81
N GLU A 17 2.88 1.91 -15.51
CA GLU A 17 3.45 2.06 -16.85
C GLU A 17 2.42 2.52 -17.88
N ASN A 18 1.20 1.97 -17.83
CA ASN A 18 0.13 2.37 -18.74
C ASN A 18 -0.42 3.77 -18.44
N VAL A 19 -0.48 4.17 -17.17
CA VAL A 19 -0.94 5.50 -16.74
C VAL A 19 0.10 6.58 -17.07
N GLY A 20 1.39 6.27 -16.95
CA GLY A 20 2.48 7.18 -17.31
C GLY A 20 2.75 8.29 -16.29
N GLU A 21 2.11 8.24 -15.12
CA GLU A 21 2.27 9.18 -14.01
C GLU A 21 2.18 8.48 -12.64
N PRO A 22 2.67 9.11 -11.54
CA PRO A 22 2.59 8.52 -10.20
C PRO A 22 1.14 8.29 -9.74
N LEU A 23 0.86 7.13 -9.14
CA LEU A 23 -0.44 6.82 -8.56
C LEU A 23 -0.46 7.08 -7.05
N MET A 24 -1.40 7.91 -6.60
CA MET A 24 -1.73 8.05 -5.18
C MET A 24 -2.63 6.88 -4.76
N THR A 25 -2.21 6.14 -3.75
CA THR A 25 -2.97 4.98 -3.23
C THR A 25 -3.19 5.10 -1.74
N SER A 26 -4.33 4.60 -1.26
CA SER A 26 -4.59 4.36 0.16
C SER A 26 -4.97 2.89 0.37
N THR A 27 -4.80 2.40 1.59
CA THR A 27 -5.35 1.10 1.98
C THR A 27 -6.88 1.18 1.98
N LEU A 28 -7.55 0.18 1.40
CA LEU A 28 -9.01 0.08 1.40
C LEU A 28 -9.52 -0.40 2.77
N MET A 29 -9.48 0.50 3.75
CA MET A 29 -9.97 0.31 5.10
C MET A 29 -11.27 1.09 5.28
N LEU A 30 -12.38 0.38 5.52
CA LEU A 30 -13.68 1.02 5.71
C LEU A 30 -13.79 1.70 7.08
N PRO A 31 -14.65 2.72 7.23
CA PRO A 31 -14.87 3.37 8.51
C PRO A 31 -15.34 2.39 9.59
N GLY A 32 -14.63 2.36 10.72
CA GLY A 32 -14.94 1.48 11.84
C GLY A 32 -14.33 0.07 11.74
N GLU A 33 -13.72 -0.27 10.60
CA GLU A 33 -13.05 -1.54 10.42
C GLU A 33 -11.59 -1.50 10.91
N SER A 34 -11.13 -2.63 11.44
CA SER A 34 -9.75 -2.80 11.91
C SER A 34 -8.83 -3.43 10.86
N LEU A 35 -9.41 -4.07 9.84
CA LEU A 35 -8.71 -4.76 8.77
C LEU A 35 -9.15 -4.20 7.41
N PRO A 36 -8.24 -4.18 6.42
CA PRO A 36 -8.61 -3.81 5.06
C PRO A 36 -9.46 -4.89 4.40
N MET A 37 -10.32 -4.46 3.48
CA MET A 37 -10.96 -5.40 2.55
C MET A 37 -9.91 -5.92 1.57
N THR A 38 -9.88 -7.24 1.36
CA THR A 38 -8.89 -7.91 0.50
C THR A 38 -9.50 -8.85 -0.53
N ASP A 39 -10.75 -9.29 -0.33
CA ASP A 39 -11.45 -10.14 -1.28
C ASP A 39 -12.12 -9.27 -2.38
N PRO A 40 -11.76 -9.46 -3.65
CA PRO A 40 -12.29 -8.63 -4.74
C PRO A 40 -13.79 -8.84 -4.99
N TYR A 41 -14.34 -10.02 -4.69
CA TYR A 41 -15.77 -10.30 -4.85
C TYR A 41 -16.58 -9.62 -3.75
N GLU A 42 -16.07 -9.60 -2.53
CA GLU A 42 -16.65 -8.86 -1.42
C GLU A 42 -16.58 -7.35 -1.68
N ILE A 43 -15.42 -6.84 -2.11
CA ILE A 43 -15.24 -5.43 -2.49
C ILE A 43 -16.25 -5.03 -3.57
N ASN A 44 -16.41 -5.83 -4.62
CA ASN A 44 -17.37 -5.52 -5.68
C ASN A 44 -18.82 -5.58 -5.19
N THR A 45 -19.14 -6.50 -4.27
CA THR A 45 -20.48 -6.60 -3.67
C THR A 45 -20.83 -5.38 -2.81
N VAL A 46 -19.88 -4.89 -2.01
CA VAL A 46 -20.09 -3.78 -1.07
C VAL A 46 -19.93 -2.40 -1.76
N LEU A 47 -18.95 -2.28 -2.64
CA LEU A 47 -18.49 -0.99 -3.20
C LEU A 47 -18.55 -0.91 -4.73
N GLY A 48 -18.95 -1.95 -5.46
CA GLY A 48 -18.88 -1.98 -6.93
C GLY A 48 -19.67 -0.87 -7.63
N HIS A 49 -20.67 -0.29 -6.98
CA HIS A 49 -21.41 0.87 -7.50
C HIS A 49 -20.73 2.22 -7.24
N GLN A 50 -19.68 2.23 -6.41
CA GLN A 50 -18.90 3.41 -6.01
C GLN A 50 -17.48 3.41 -6.58
N LEU A 51 -17.09 2.34 -7.28
CA LEU A 51 -15.77 2.15 -7.87
C LEU A 51 -15.92 2.00 -9.39
N ASP A 52 -15.02 2.62 -10.16
CA ASP A 52 -14.99 2.43 -11.61
C ASP A 52 -14.52 1.02 -12.01
N LEU A 53 -13.64 0.41 -11.20
CA LEU A 53 -13.04 -0.89 -11.46
C LEU A 53 -12.58 -1.57 -10.17
N VAL A 54 -12.71 -2.90 -10.13
CA VAL A 54 -12.04 -3.79 -9.17
C VAL A 54 -11.20 -4.78 -9.95
N ILE A 55 -9.92 -4.93 -9.58
CA ILE A 55 -8.99 -5.87 -10.22
C ILE A 55 -8.72 -7.02 -9.26
N ASP A 56 -9.06 -8.23 -9.67
CA ASP A 56 -8.71 -9.46 -8.94
C ASP A 56 -7.25 -9.82 -9.23
N GLY A 57 -6.37 -9.51 -8.27
CA GLY A 57 -4.96 -9.88 -8.28
C GLY A 57 -4.63 -11.06 -7.35
N GLY A 58 -5.65 -11.75 -6.81
CA GLY A 58 -5.48 -12.73 -5.75
C GLY A 58 -5.07 -12.12 -4.40
N PHE A 59 -4.63 -12.99 -3.48
CA PHE A 59 -4.32 -12.60 -2.10
C PHE A 59 -3.01 -11.81 -1.99
N CYS A 60 -3.09 -10.56 -1.52
CA CYS A 60 -1.96 -9.63 -1.44
C CYS A 60 -1.43 -9.38 -0.01
N GLY A 61 -1.90 -10.14 0.98
CA GLY A 61 -1.54 -9.95 2.40
C GLY A 61 -2.33 -8.84 3.10
N PHE A 62 -2.17 -8.75 4.42
CA PHE A 62 -2.83 -7.74 5.28
C PHE A 62 -1.87 -6.74 5.90
N GLU A 63 -0.57 -7.07 5.89
CA GLU A 63 0.42 -6.28 6.58
C GLU A 63 0.74 -5.00 5.80
N GLY A 64 0.72 -3.87 6.50
CA GLY A 64 1.07 -2.58 5.89
C GLY A 64 2.53 -2.52 5.48
N THR A 65 2.88 -1.54 4.64
CA THR A 65 4.29 -1.31 4.30
C THR A 65 5.05 -0.76 5.50
N THR A 66 6.32 -1.13 5.58
CA THR A 66 7.29 -0.44 6.44
C THR A 66 7.46 1.00 5.95
N VAL A 67 7.52 1.94 6.89
CA VAL A 67 7.68 3.38 6.62
C VAL A 67 8.94 3.86 7.29
N VAL A 68 9.83 4.43 6.49
CA VAL A 68 11.07 5.08 6.92
C VAL A 68 10.95 6.57 6.62
N ASP A 69 11.08 7.39 7.66
CA ASP A 69 11.16 8.84 7.53
C ASP A 69 12.61 9.24 7.19
N LEU A 70 12.77 9.90 6.04
CA LEU A 70 14.03 10.41 5.51
C LEU A 70 14.11 11.94 5.53
N THR A 71 13.22 12.60 6.28
CA THR A 71 13.18 14.07 6.39
C THR A 71 14.11 14.63 7.47
N GLN A 72 14.58 13.78 8.37
CA GLN A 72 15.52 14.11 9.43
C GLN A 72 16.97 13.86 8.98
N GLU A 73 17.95 14.24 9.82
CA GLU A 73 19.37 14.02 9.55
C GLU A 73 19.73 12.52 9.46
N LEU A 74 19.07 11.69 10.27
CA LEU A 74 19.21 10.23 10.25
C LEU A 74 17.88 9.58 9.85
N PRO A 75 17.89 8.51 9.04
CA PRO A 75 16.69 7.73 8.73
C PRO A 75 16.02 7.17 9.99
N MET A 76 14.69 7.27 10.08
CA MET A 76 13.93 6.75 11.21
C MET A 76 12.82 5.81 10.75
N VAL A 77 12.77 4.59 11.31
CA VAL A 77 11.63 3.69 11.07
C VAL A 77 10.43 4.18 11.89
N THR A 78 9.42 4.74 11.22
CA THR A 78 8.20 5.27 11.88
C THR A 78 7.09 4.24 11.97
N ARG A 79 7.14 3.20 11.12
CA ARG A 79 6.25 2.03 11.19
C ARG A 79 6.98 0.82 10.63
N GLN A 80 7.09 -0.26 11.43
CA GLN A 80 7.49 -1.57 10.92
C GLN A 80 6.27 -2.28 10.31
N GLY A 81 6.45 -2.84 9.12
CA GLY A 81 5.48 -3.70 8.44
C GLY A 81 6.18 -4.76 7.60
N ALA A 82 5.62 -5.10 6.44
CA ALA A 82 6.08 -6.22 5.62
C ALA A 82 7.49 -6.03 4.99
N GLY A 83 8.01 -4.80 4.95
CA GLY A 83 9.33 -4.51 4.37
C GLY A 83 10.45 -4.67 5.38
N ASP A 84 11.54 -5.33 5.00
CA ASP A 84 12.75 -5.39 5.82
C ASP A 84 13.39 -3.99 5.94
N ALA A 85 13.54 -3.52 7.18
CA ALA A 85 14.19 -2.25 7.51
C ALA A 85 15.38 -2.42 8.48
N SER A 86 15.94 -3.64 8.57
CA SER A 86 17.14 -3.93 9.37
C SER A 86 18.31 -2.99 9.06
N ALA A 87 18.43 -2.53 7.81
CA ALA A 87 19.43 -1.55 7.39
C ALA A 87 19.30 -0.17 8.08
N PHE A 88 18.14 0.14 8.66
CA PHE A 88 17.82 1.43 9.29
C PHE A 88 17.61 1.33 10.81
N SER A 89 17.48 0.13 11.37
CA SER A 89 17.14 -0.07 12.79
C SER A 89 18.25 0.29 13.76
N GLU A 90 19.51 0.33 13.31
CA GLU A 90 20.69 0.63 14.14
C GLU A 90 21.17 2.09 14.02
N LEU A 91 20.50 2.91 13.20
CA LEU A 91 20.85 4.32 12.97
C LEU A 91 20.11 5.30 13.90
N ALA A 92 19.37 4.77 14.88
CA ALA A 92 18.59 5.53 15.86
C ALA A 92 19.39 5.90 17.12
#